data_AF-A0A7X8AWQ2-F1
#
_entry.id   AF-A0A7X8AWQ2-F1
#
_cell.length_a   1.000
_cell.length_b   1.000
_cell.length_c   1.000
_cell.angle_alpha   90.00
_cell.angle_beta   90.00
_cell.angle_gamma   90.00
#
_symmetry.space_group_name_H-M   'P 1'
#
loop_
_entity.id
_entity.type
_entity.pdbx_description
1 polymer ?
#
loop_
_entity_poly.entity_id
_entity_poly.type
_entity_poly.pdbx_seq_one_letter_code
_entity_poly.pdbx_strand_id
1 'polypeptide(L)'
;MKKSYLLISLLLVIALVMVGCGDATSEEPNQAPDTEASTDSKSLDNKDDTNDKLGKRSNPVPLGEWIEFKDTYYESLESFDAIEGTFRLRISQVERGEEVLEKLKSENQFNEPAPEGHEWVIVHMEIEMLEGDEDVPYTVVPFTSIIASTGNEVSQDDWATLDGNEFGYVDLFPGGSHSGRLTAYVPVGDEALFVYEIGFDTGLYFSLNQ
;
A
#
# COMPACT_ATOMS: atom_id res chain seq x y z
N MET A 1 19.21 24.41 -41.82
CA MET A 1 20.34 24.83 -40.96
C MET A 1 20.47 23.79 -39.86
N LYS A 2 21.60 23.09 -39.82
CA LYS A 2 21.85 21.91 -38.96
C LYS A 2 22.18 22.37 -37.54
N LYS A 3 21.52 21.82 -36.52
CA LYS A 3 21.95 21.96 -35.12
C LYS A 3 22.64 20.66 -34.69
N SER A 4 23.92 20.78 -34.36
CA SER A 4 24.80 19.69 -33.92
C SER A 4 24.67 19.54 -32.41
N TYR A 5 24.37 18.34 -31.92
CA TYR A 5 24.39 18.02 -30.49
C TYR A 5 25.76 17.48 -30.10
N LEU A 6 26.35 18.09 -29.08
CA LEU A 6 27.65 17.77 -28.50
C LEU A 6 27.47 16.64 -27.48
N LEU A 7 28.07 15.47 -27.75
CA LEU A 7 28.17 14.34 -26.83
C LEU A 7 29.24 14.63 -25.78
N ILE A 8 28.88 14.61 -24.49
CA ILE A 8 29.84 14.62 -23.38
C ILE A 8 29.77 13.24 -22.70
N SER A 9 30.84 12.45 -22.85
CA SER A 9 31.05 11.19 -22.16
C SER A 9 31.60 11.46 -20.76
N LEU A 10 30.94 10.93 -19.73
CA LEU A 10 31.41 10.99 -18.35
C LEU A 10 32.09 9.65 -18.00
N LEU A 11 33.42 9.69 -17.87
CA LEU A 11 34.24 8.57 -17.46
C LEU A 11 34.22 8.41 -15.94
N LEU A 12 33.89 7.20 -15.49
CA LEU A 12 33.94 6.72 -14.12
C LEU A 12 35.40 6.44 -13.71
N VAL A 13 35.87 6.97 -12.57
CA VAL A 13 37.14 6.56 -11.95
C VAL A 13 36.90 6.23 -10.47
N ILE A 14 37.12 4.96 -10.15
CA ILE A 14 37.15 4.37 -8.81
C ILE A 14 38.60 4.45 -8.28
N ALA A 15 38.78 4.80 -7.01
CA ALA A 15 39.99 4.45 -6.25
C ALA A 15 39.69 4.28 -4.75
N LEU A 16 39.97 3.08 -4.24
CA LEU A 16 40.07 2.70 -2.82
C LEU A 16 41.28 3.39 -2.14
N VAL A 17 41.33 3.40 -0.79
CA VAL A 17 42.37 2.70 0.03
C VAL A 17 42.34 3.09 1.54
N MET A 18 42.20 2.05 2.37
CA MET A 18 42.81 1.68 3.67
C MET A 18 42.73 2.51 4.99
N VAL A 19 42.24 1.79 6.02
CA VAL A 19 42.84 1.41 7.33
C VAL A 19 43.42 2.50 8.25
N GLY A 20 42.88 2.54 9.48
CA GLY A 20 43.56 3.04 10.68
C GLY A 20 43.13 2.21 11.90
N CYS A 21 44.10 1.66 12.63
CA CYS A 21 43.95 0.74 13.76
C CYS A 21 44.46 1.41 15.05
N GLY A 22 43.92 1.02 16.20
CA GLY A 22 44.62 1.00 17.49
C GLY A 22 44.23 2.09 18.50
N ASP A 23 43.72 1.66 19.66
CA ASP A 23 44.56 1.55 20.85
C ASP A 23 43.93 0.60 21.89
N ALA A 24 44.77 -0.09 22.65
CA ALA A 24 44.41 -1.08 23.67
C ALA A 24 45.34 -0.93 24.88
N THR A 25 44.83 -1.00 26.11
CA THR A 25 45.53 -1.30 27.41
C THR A 25 44.46 -1.25 28.53
N SER A 26 43.92 -2.39 29.02
CA SER A 26 44.23 -3.15 30.27
C SER A 26 44.21 -2.32 31.57
N GLU A 27 43.49 -2.67 32.65
CA GLU A 27 43.74 -3.80 33.57
C GLU A 27 42.51 -4.13 34.48
N GLU A 28 42.37 -5.42 34.83
CA GLU A 28 41.53 -6.04 35.89
C GLU A 28 42.43 -6.37 37.12
N PRO A 29 42.01 -7.01 38.25
CA PRO A 29 40.67 -7.36 38.77
C PRO A 29 40.50 -7.07 40.31
N ASN A 30 39.31 -7.27 40.91
CA ASN A 30 39.03 -8.31 41.93
C ASN A 30 37.64 -8.18 42.64
N GLN A 31 36.94 -9.33 42.67
CA GLN A 31 36.05 -9.91 43.71
C GLN A 31 34.64 -9.33 44.04
N ALA A 32 33.66 -10.22 43.78
CA ALA A 32 32.24 -10.29 44.16
C ALA A 32 32.03 -10.52 45.69
N PRO A 33 30.80 -10.68 46.26
CA PRO A 33 29.48 -10.88 45.65
C PRO A 33 28.30 -10.08 46.28
N ASP A 34 27.17 -9.98 45.58
CA ASP A 34 25.88 -10.55 46.05
C ASP A 34 24.72 -10.25 45.09
N THR A 35 23.86 -11.26 45.04
CA THR A 35 22.57 -11.45 44.36
C THR A 35 21.64 -10.23 44.32
N GLU A 36 21.04 -9.94 43.15
CA GLU A 36 19.58 -9.82 42.97
C GLU A 36 19.17 -9.68 41.49
N ALA A 37 17.95 -10.11 41.21
CA ALA A 37 17.40 -10.48 39.92
C ALA A 37 17.35 -9.35 38.88
N SER A 38 17.64 -9.69 37.62
CA SER A 38 17.02 -9.07 36.45
C SER A 38 17.06 -10.05 35.27
N THR A 39 15.86 -10.34 34.78
CA THR A 39 15.56 -11.17 33.62
C THR A 39 16.13 -10.50 32.37
N ASP A 40 17.36 -10.86 32.02
CA ASP A 40 17.95 -10.51 30.72
C ASP A 40 17.62 -11.63 29.73
N SER A 41 16.43 -11.53 29.13
CA SER A 41 16.02 -12.40 28.06
C SER A 41 16.85 -12.06 26.83
N LYS A 42 17.89 -12.87 26.61
CA LYS A 42 18.59 -13.11 25.34
C LYS A 42 17.90 -12.42 24.16
N SER A 43 18.55 -11.37 23.68
CA SER A 43 18.56 -11.01 22.26
C SER A 43 18.83 -12.29 21.45
N LEU A 44 17.76 -12.86 20.92
CA LEU A 44 17.84 -13.75 19.76
C LEU A 44 17.68 -12.84 18.56
N ASP A 45 18.80 -12.24 18.20
CA ASP A 45 19.05 -11.73 16.87
C ASP A 45 18.98 -12.91 15.90
N ASN A 46 17.78 -13.11 15.34
CA ASN A 46 17.51 -13.94 14.18
C ASN A 46 16.29 -13.32 13.50
N LYS A 47 16.51 -12.21 12.78
CA LYS A 47 15.60 -11.81 11.72
C LYS A 47 16.25 -12.18 10.40
N ASP A 48 15.74 -13.29 9.88
CA ASP A 48 15.90 -13.73 8.51
C ASP A 48 15.45 -12.61 7.57
N ASP A 49 16.32 -12.23 6.64
CA ASP A 49 16.13 -11.21 5.62
C ASP A 49 15.30 -11.82 4.45
N THR A 50 14.10 -12.31 4.77
CA THR A 50 13.11 -12.73 3.77
C THR A 50 11.93 -11.77 3.81
N ASN A 51 11.86 -10.93 2.80
CA ASN A 51 10.76 -10.08 2.29
C ASN A 51 9.33 -10.21 2.88
N ASP A 52 9.15 -10.05 4.20
CA ASP A 52 7.86 -10.09 4.91
C ASP A 52 7.36 -8.69 5.32
N LYS A 53 7.39 -7.72 4.40
CA LYS A 53 6.71 -6.44 4.62
C LYS A 53 5.23 -6.59 4.24
N LEU A 54 4.34 -6.39 5.21
CA LEU A 54 2.89 -6.37 5.01
C LEU A 54 2.49 -5.37 3.92
N GLY A 55 1.46 -5.70 3.15
CA GLY A 55 0.96 -4.87 2.04
C GLY A 55 1.79 -4.96 0.77
N LYS A 56 2.74 -5.89 0.68
CA LYS A 56 3.41 -6.25 -0.56
C LYS A 56 2.69 -7.39 -1.24
N ARG A 57 2.85 -7.54 -2.55
CA ARG A 57 2.27 -8.66 -3.30
C ARG A 57 2.60 -10.03 -2.70
N SER A 58 3.82 -10.22 -2.18
CA SER A 58 4.26 -11.46 -1.52
C SER A 58 3.69 -11.67 -0.12
N ASN A 59 3.18 -10.61 0.52
CA ASN A 59 2.57 -10.63 1.83
C ASN A 59 1.44 -9.57 1.90
N PRO A 60 0.31 -9.81 1.21
CA PRO A 60 -0.77 -8.84 1.10
C PRO A 60 -1.45 -8.65 2.46
N VAL A 61 -2.08 -7.48 2.65
CA VAL A 61 -2.88 -7.21 3.84
C VAL A 61 -4.09 -8.17 3.86
N PRO A 62 -4.29 -8.93 4.93
CA PRO A 62 -5.49 -9.75 5.11
C PRO A 62 -6.77 -8.90 5.20
N LEU A 63 -7.90 -9.51 4.87
CA LEU A 63 -9.21 -8.88 5.00
C LEU A 63 -9.47 -8.45 6.45
N GLY A 64 -9.96 -7.22 6.64
CA GLY A 64 -10.27 -6.64 7.94
C GLY A 64 -9.09 -6.03 8.70
N GLU A 65 -7.85 -6.29 8.26
CA GLU A 65 -6.65 -5.71 8.87
C GLU A 65 -6.35 -4.31 8.33
N TRP A 66 -5.88 -3.44 9.23
CA TRP A 66 -5.40 -2.11 8.88
C TRP A 66 -3.95 -2.15 8.45
N ILE A 67 -3.61 -1.39 7.42
CA ILE A 67 -2.23 -1.04 7.09
C ILE A 67 -2.05 0.47 7.17
N GLU A 68 -0.96 0.91 7.78
CA GLU A 68 -0.52 2.30 7.76
C GLU A 68 0.42 2.55 6.58
N PHE A 69 0.26 3.70 5.94
CA PHE A 69 1.11 4.14 4.84
C PHE A 69 1.29 5.65 4.85
N LYS A 70 2.28 6.11 4.10
CA LYS A 70 2.51 7.53 3.85
C LYS A 70 2.25 7.83 2.39
N ASP A 71 1.65 8.98 2.14
CA ASP A 71 1.45 9.50 0.79
C ASP A 71 1.76 11.00 0.77
N THR A 72 2.03 11.52 -0.42
CA THR A 72 2.36 12.92 -0.63
C THR A 72 1.27 13.62 -1.42
N TYR A 73 0.82 14.77 -0.94
CA TYR A 73 -0.17 15.61 -1.60
C TYR A 73 0.28 17.08 -1.62
N TYR A 74 -0.47 17.93 -2.32
CA TYR A 74 -0.08 19.30 -2.63
C TYR A 74 -1.28 20.23 -2.46
N GLU A 75 -1.04 21.44 -1.97
CA GLU A 75 -2.06 22.49 -1.83
C GLU A 75 -2.68 22.88 -3.19
N SER A 76 -1.86 22.86 -4.24
CA SER A 76 -2.32 23.14 -5.60
C SER A 76 -1.41 22.48 -6.62
N LEU A 77 -1.88 22.37 -7.87
CA LEU A 77 -1.09 21.85 -8.99
C LEU A 77 0.14 22.73 -9.34
N GLU A 78 0.16 23.98 -8.86
CA GLU A 78 1.29 24.91 -9.06
C GLU A 78 2.28 24.87 -7.89
N SER A 79 1.89 24.28 -6.76
CA SER A 79 2.77 24.09 -5.60
C SER A 79 3.62 22.85 -5.80
N PHE A 80 4.93 23.02 -5.64
CA PHE A 80 5.89 21.93 -5.59
C PHE A 80 6.27 21.55 -4.15
N ASP A 81 5.66 22.22 -3.16
CA ASP A 81 5.87 21.92 -1.76
C ASP A 81 5.01 20.71 -1.39
N ALA A 82 5.66 19.55 -1.38
CA ALA A 82 5.09 18.27 -1.00
C ALA A 82 4.71 18.25 0.48
N ILE A 83 3.45 17.93 0.76
CA ILE A 83 2.94 17.67 2.11
C ILE A 83 2.92 16.15 2.29
N GLU A 84 3.58 15.66 3.34
CA GLU A 84 3.51 14.25 3.74
C GLU A 84 2.31 14.04 4.65
N GLY A 85 1.45 13.08 4.30
CA GLY A 85 0.38 12.59 5.15
C GLY A 85 0.66 11.17 5.63
N THR A 86 0.17 10.85 6.83
CA THR A 86 0.12 9.48 7.36
C THR A 86 -1.32 9.01 7.35
N PHE A 87 -1.57 7.83 6.80
CA PHE A 87 -2.89 7.28 6.62
C PHE A 87 -2.95 5.84 7.12
N ARG A 88 -4.15 5.36 7.41
CA ARG A 88 -4.43 3.92 7.46
C ARG A 88 -5.56 3.55 6.50
N LEU A 89 -5.44 2.37 5.91
CA LEU A 89 -6.42 1.82 4.98
C LEU A 89 -6.73 0.37 5.35
N ARG A 90 -7.98 -0.05 5.18
CA ARG A 90 -8.36 -1.46 5.17
C ARG A 90 -9.43 -1.75 4.13
N ILE A 91 -9.46 -3.01 3.71
CA ILE A 91 -10.64 -3.61 3.12
C ILE A 91 -11.36 -4.34 4.25
N SER A 92 -12.55 -3.88 4.62
CA SER A 92 -13.30 -4.44 5.75
C SER A 92 -14.16 -5.64 5.37
N GLN A 93 -14.62 -5.69 4.11
CA GLN A 93 -15.43 -6.78 3.57
C GLN A 93 -15.26 -6.87 2.05
N VAL A 94 -15.37 -8.09 1.52
CA VAL A 94 -15.47 -8.35 0.08
C VAL A 94 -16.69 -9.22 -0.17
N GLU A 95 -17.59 -8.77 -1.04
CA GLU A 95 -18.67 -9.60 -1.57
C GLU A 95 -18.21 -10.15 -2.93
N ARG A 96 -18.34 -11.46 -3.14
CA ARG A 96 -17.92 -12.17 -4.36
C ARG A 96 -18.93 -13.27 -4.69
N GLY A 97 -19.02 -13.63 -5.96
CA GLY A 97 -19.84 -14.76 -6.41
C GLY A 97 -21.07 -14.31 -7.20
N GLU A 98 -21.87 -15.30 -7.59
CA GLU A 98 -23.05 -15.11 -8.44
C GLU A 98 -24.09 -14.15 -7.80
N GLU A 99 -24.17 -14.11 -6.47
CA GLU A 99 -25.11 -13.24 -5.74
C GLU A 99 -24.77 -11.75 -5.86
N VAL A 100 -23.52 -11.40 -6.17
CA VAL A 100 -23.09 -10.01 -6.33
C VAL A 100 -23.76 -9.35 -7.53
N LEU A 101 -23.91 -10.07 -8.64
CA LEU A 101 -24.58 -9.51 -9.83
C LEU A 101 -26.04 -9.18 -9.53
N GLU A 102 -26.76 -10.04 -8.82
CA GLU A 102 -28.16 -9.79 -8.45
C GLU A 102 -28.28 -8.59 -7.51
N LYS A 103 -27.34 -8.45 -6.56
CA LYS A 103 -27.26 -7.27 -5.70
C LYS A 103 -27.00 -6.01 -6.51
N LEU A 104 -26.00 -6.01 -7.40
CA LEU A 104 -25.69 -4.89 -8.27
C LEU A 104 -26.89 -4.51 -9.15
N LYS A 105 -27.62 -5.48 -9.71
CA LYS A 105 -28.84 -5.20 -10.48
C LYS A 105 -29.98 -4.64 -9.63
N SER A 106 -30.03 -4.98 -8.34
CA SER A 106 -31.00 -4.40 -7.41
C SER A 106 -30.70 -2.93 -7.09
N GLU A 107 -29.41 -2.54 -7.07
CA GLU A 107 -28.98 -1.15 -6.88
C GLU A 107 -29.11 -0.35 -8.19
N ASN A 108 -28.74 -0.95 -9.32
CA ASN A 108 -28.94 -0.38 -10.64
C ASN A 108 -29.29 -1.47 -11.66
N GLN A 109 -30.54 -1.46 -12.13
CA GLN A 109 -31.06 -2.45 -13.09
C GLN A 109 -30.32 -2.48 -14.44
N PHE A 110 -29.53 -1.44 -14.76
CA PHE A 110 -28.71 -1.37 -15.97
C PHE A 110 -27.34 -2.04 -15.81
N ASN A 111 -26.99 -2.53 -14.62
CA ASN A 111 -25.76 -3.28 -14.42
C ASN A 111 -25.79 -4.59 -15.22
N GLU A 112 -24.74 -4.78 -16.02
CA GLU A 112 -24.55 -5.95 -16.86
C GLU A 112 -23.74 -7.04 -16.12
N PRO A 113 -23.81 -8.31 -16.58
CA PRO A 113 -22.89 -9.34 -16.10
C PRO A 113 -21.42 -8.91 -16.27
N ALA A 114 -20.54 -9.44 -15.42
CA ALA A 114 -19.10 -9.24 -15.61
C ALA A 114 -18.65 -9.85 -16.96
N PRO A 115 -17.50 -9.41 -17.50
CA PRO A 115 -16.94 -9.98 -18.72
C PRO A 115 -16.81 -11.51 -18.66
N GLU A 116 -16.77 -12.15 -19.83
CA GLU A 116 -16.63 -13.60 -19.91
C GLU A 116 -15.41 -14.09 -19.10
N GLY A 117 -15.60 -15.14 -18.30
CA GLY A 117 -14.57 -15.70 -17.43
C GLY A 117 -14.33 -14.92 -16.13
N HIS A 118 -15.09 -13.86 -15.86
CA HIS A 118 -14.96 -13.03 -14.66
C HIS A 118 -16.24 -13.02 -13.82
N GLU A 119 -16.09 -12.62 -12.56
CA GLU A 119 -17.18 -12.35 -11.62
C GLU A 119 -17.02 -10.95 -11.02
N TRP A 120 -18.15 -10.29 -10.73
CA TRP A 120 -18.15 -9.04 -9.99
C TRP A 120 -17.76 -9.26 -8.53
N VAL A 121 -17.03 -8.29 -7.99
CA VAL A 121 -16.77 -8.15 -6.55
C VAL A 121 -17.17 -6.76 -6.09
N ILE A 122 -17.71 -6.67 -4.87
CA ILE A 122 -17.90 -5.39 -4.17
C ILE A 122 -16.90 -5.35 -3.02
N VAL A 123 -15.99 -4.38 -3.07
CA VAL A 123 -14.93 -4.17 -2.09
C VAL A 123 -15.35 -3.04 -1.16
N HIS A 124 -15.44 -3.31 0.14
CA HIS A 124 -15.75 -2.31 1.16
C HIS A 124 -14.44 -1.78 1.75
N MET A 125 -14.21 -0.49 1.62
CA MET A 125 -12.97 0.17 1.98
C MET A 125 -13.18 1.21 3.06
N GLU A 126 -12.19 1.36 3.91
CA GLU A 126 -12.13 2.40 4.94
C GLU A 126 -10.74 3.01 4.98
N ILE A 127 -10.68 4.34 4.97
CA ILE A 127 -9.46 5.13 5.04
C ILE A 127 -9.56 6.18 6.15
N GLU A 128 -8.45 6.42 6.84
CA GLU A 128 -8.33 7.50 7.82
C GLU A 128 -7.02 8.26 7.59
N MET A 129 -7.10 9.58 7.70
CA MET A 129 -5.92 10.45 7.74
C MET A 129 -5.52 10.64 9.19
N LEU A 130 -4.37 10.08 9.57
CA LEU A 130 -3.85 10.13 10.93
C LEU A 130 -3.10 11.44 11.17
N GLU A 131 -2.27 11.84 10.20
CA GLU A 131 -1.45 13.05 10.27
C GLU A 131 -1.39 13.73 8.89
N GLY A 132 -1.20 15.06 8.90
CA GLY A 132 -0.93 15.89 7.73
C GLY A 132 -1.17 17.37 8.05
N ASP A 133 -1.39 18.18 7.03
CA ASP A 133 -1.66 19.61 7.18
C ASP A 133 -3.14 19.89 7.55
N GLU A 134 -3.36 20.81 8.49
CA GLU A 134 -4.70 21.15 9.02
C GLU A 134 -5.52 22.05 8.10
N ASP A 135 -4.86 22.78 7.20
CA ASP A 135 -5.49 23.76 6.31
C ASP A 135 -5.53 23.28 4.85
N VAL A 136 -4.82 22.19 4.51
CA VAL A 136 -4.77 21.59 3.17
C VAL A 136 -5.37 20.19 3.14
N PRO A 137 -6.43 19.93 2.34
CA PRO A 137 -7.05 18.61 2.27
C PRO A 137 -6.27 17.61 1.43
N TYR A 138 -6.35 16.33 1.81
CA TYR A 138 -6.06 15.19 0.94
C TYR A 138 -7.35 14.71 0.26
N THR A 139 -7.45 14.86 -1.06
CA THR A 139 -8.59 14.29 -1.80
C THR A 139 -8.35 12.79 -2.03
N VAL A 140 -9.21 11.96 -1.44
CA VAL A 140 -9.18 10.51 -1.67
C VAL A 140 -9.65 10.24 -3.09
N VAL A 141 -8.79 9.65 -3.92
CA VAL A 141 -9.16 9.20 -5.27
C VAL A 141 -8.94 7.68 -5.33
N PRO A 142 -9.93 6.90 -5.78
CA PRO A 142 -9.83 5.44 -5.79
C PRO A 142 -9.00 4.94 -6.97
N PHE A 143 -7.69 5.21 -6.96
CA PHE A 143 -6.76 4.59 -7.91
C PHE A 143 -6.48 3.16 -7.49
N THR A 144 -7.07 2.21 -8.22
CA THR A 144 -7.07 0.81 -7.83
C THR A 144 -6.88 -0.11 -9.03
N SER A 145 -6.21 -1.24 -8.81
CA SER A 145 -6.02 -2.30 -9.82
C SER A 145 -6.31 -3.69 -9.23
N ILE A 146 -6.52 -4.65 -10.13
CA ILE A 146 -6.69 -6.07 -9.79
C ILE A 146 -5.52 -6.85 -10.38
N ILE A 147 -4.84 -7.64 -9.55
CA ILE A 147 -3.75 -8.53 -10.00
C ILE A 147 -4.19 -9.98 -9.81
N ALA A 148 -4.35 -10.71 -10.90
CA ALA A 148 -4.68 -12.13 -10.86
C ALA A 148 -3.56 -12.95 -10.19
N SER A 149 -3.88 -14.16 -9.72
CA SER A 149 -2.89 -15.07 -9.11
C SER A 149 -1.71 -15.41 -10.04
N THR A 150 -1.95 -15.35 -11.36
CA THR A 150 -0.92 -15.50 -12.41
C THR A 150 0.13 -14.38 -12.39
N GLY A 151 -0.18 -13.25 -11.77
CA GLY A 151 0.65 -12.06 -11.69
C GLY A 151 0.43 -11.01 -12.76
N ASN A 152 -0.53 -11.23 -13.66
CA ASN A 152 -0.97 -10.23 -14.62
C ASN A 152 -2.04 -9.33 -14.00
N GLU A 153 -2.02 -8.06 -14.38
CA GLU A 153 -3.13 -7.16 -14.12
C GLU A 153 -4.37 -7.58 -14.93
N VAL A 154 -5.54 -7.45 -14.31
CA VAL A 154 -6.85 -7.67 -14.93
C VAL A 154 -7.39 -6.30 -15.34
N SER A 155 -7.37 -6.02 -16.65
CA SER A 155 -7.94 -4.79 -17.21
C SER A 155 -9.38 -4.61 -16.74
N GLN A 156 -9.73 -3.40 -16.27
CA GLN A 156 -11.07 -3.02 -15.79
C GLN A 156 -11.74 -2.10 -16.83
N ASP A 157 -12.24 -2.69 -17.91
CA ASP A 157 -12.82 -2.00 -19.07
C ASP A 157 -14.35 -1.84 -18.99
N ASP A 158 -14.98 -2.51 -18.02
CA ASP A 158 -16.41 -2.43 -17.71
C ASP A 158 -16.62 -2.04 -16.24
N TRP A 159 -17.75 -1.40 -15.94
CA TRP A 159 -18.06 -0.92 -14.60
C TRP A 159 -19.49 -1.25 -14.18
N ALA A 160 -19.65 -1.71 -12.95
CA ALA A 160 -20.94 -1.78 -12.29
C ALA A 160 -21.15 -0.52 -11.45
N THR A 161 -22.38 -0.01 -11.44
CA THR A 161 -22.75 1.18 -10.67
C THR A 161 -23.41 0.77 -9.36
N LEU A 162 -23.04 1.44 -8.27
CA LEU A 162 -23.68 1.31 -6.97
C LEU A 162 -24.78 2.37 -6.81
N ASP A 163 -25.72 2.17 -5.90
CA ASP A 163 -26.70 3.19 -5.51
C ASP A 163 -26.22 3.90 -4.24
N GLY A 164 -25.15 4.69 -4.40
CA GLY A 164 -24.55 5.46 -3.33
C GLY A 164 -23.52 4.70 -2.48
N ASN A 165 -22.91 5.42 -1.53
CA ASN A 165 -21.84 4.91 -0.66
C ASN A 165 -20.62 4.39 -1.46
N GLU A 166 -20.31 5.01 -2.60
CA GLU A 166 -19.07 4.80 -3.34
C GLU A 166 -17.87 5.30 -2.51
N PHE A 167 -16.75 4.60 -2.61
CA PHE A 167 -15.52 5.01 -1.95
C PHE A 167 -14.78 6.09 -2.77
N GLY A 168 -14.31 7.13 -2.09
CA GLY A 168 -13.45 8.16 -2.64
C GLY A 168 -14.18 9.46 -2.98
N TYR A 169 -13.47 10.36 -3.67
CA TYR A 169 -13.88 11.72 -4.00
C TYR A 169 -14.37 12.54 -2.80
N VAL A 170 -13.69 12.38 -1.67
CA VAL A 170 -13.87 13.16 -0.45
C VAL A 170 -12.55 13.76 -0.01
N ASP A 171 -12.62 14.92 0.63
CA ASP A 171 -11.47 15.57 1.23
C ASP A 171 -11.30 15.12 2.68
N LEU A 172 -10.09 14.73 3.04
CA LEU A 172 -9.70 14.43 4.40
C LEU A 172 -8.75 15.50 4.94
N PHE A 173 -8.95 15.83 6.21
CA PHE A 173 -8.01 16.58 7.06
C PHE A 173 -7.53 15.64 8.17
N PRO A 174 -6.48 15.98 8.94
CA PRO A 174 -6.03 15.18 10.07
C PRO A 174 -7.19 14.77 11.01
N GLY A 175 -7.27 13.46 11.31
CA GLY A 175 -8.35 12.85 12.09
C GLY A 175 -9.64 12.54 11.29
N GLY A 176 -9.71 12.94 10.02
CA GLY A 176 -10.81 12.63 9.11
C GLY A 176 -10.80 11.17 8.65
N SER A 177 -11.98 10.63 8.37
CA SER A 177 -12.19 9.25 7.93
C SER A 177 -13.24 9.15 6.84
N HIS A 178 -13.10 8.15 5.98
CA HIS A 178 -14.12 7.82 4.98
C HIS A 178 -14.25 6.31 4.81
N SER A 179 -15.48 5.87 4.54
CA SER A 179 -15.81 4.49 4.23
C SER A 179 -16.73 4.45 3.03
N GLY A 180 -16.56 3.45 2.17
CA GLY A 180 -17.37 3.31 0.97
C GLY A 180 -17.11 1.99 0.27
N ARG A 181 -17.70 1.85 -0.91
CA ARG A 181 -17.67 0.63 -1.72
C ARG A 181 -17.12 0.92 -3.10
N LEU A 182 -16.40 -0.05 -3.66
CA LEU A 182 -16.01 -0.08 -5.07
C LEU A 182 -16.44 -1.38 -5.70
N THR A 183 -16.73 -1.34 -6.99
CA THR A 183 -16.93 -2.53 -7.81
C THR A 183 -15.68 -2.79 -8.63
N ALA A 184 -15.29 -4.05 -8.71
CA ALA A 184 -14.27 -4.53 -9.65
C ALA A 184 -14.71 -5.90 -10.15
N TYR A 185 -14.03 -6.44 -11.16
CA TYR A 185 -14.19 -7.84 -11.53
C TYR A 185 -12.87 -8.58 -11.53
N VAL A 186 -12.96 -9.87 -11.19
CA VAL A 186 -11.84 -10.80 -11.02
C VAL A 186 -12.12 -12.07 -11.82
N PRO A 187 -11.10 -12.82 -12.26
CA PRO A 187 -11.34 -14.11 -12.90
C PRO A 187 -12.06 -15.06 -11.93
N VAL A 188 -13.03 -15.82 -12.43
CA VAL A 188 -13.85 -16.70 -11.59
C VAL A 188 -12.97 -17.68 -10.81
N GLY A 189 -13.11 -17.66 -9.47
CA GLY A 189 -12.38 -18.57 -8.58
C GLY A 189 -10.88 -18.28 -8.43
N ASP A 190 -10.39 -17.14 -8.91
CA ASP A 190 -8.98 -16.73 -8.78
C ASP A 190 -8.71 -16.05 -7.43
N GLU A 191 -7.55 -16.31 -6.83
CA GLU A 191 -7.07 -15.62 -5.63
C GLU A 191 -6.46 -14.24 -5.98
N ALA A 192 -7.19 -13.45 -6.77
CA ALA A 192 -6.76 -12.14 -7.20
C ALA A 192 -6.55 -11.20 -6.00
N LEU A 193 -5.57 -10.32 -6.13
CA LEU A 193 -5.28 -9.27 -5.17
C LEU A 193 -5.88 -7.95 -5.63
N PHE A 194 -6.35 -7.18 -4.67
CA PHE A 194 -6.72 -5.79 -4.87
C PHE A 194 -5.54 -4.89 -4.54
N VAL A 195 -5.31 -3.87 -5.36
CA VAL A 195 -4.22 -2.92 -5.17
C VAL A 195 -4.81 -1.52 -4.98
N TYR A 196 -4.45 -0.87 -3.88
CA TYR A 196 -4.64 0.58 -3.74
C TYR A 196 -3.33 1.27 -4.14
N GLU A 197 -3.37 2.06 -5.20
CA GLU A 197 -2.19 2.71 -5.76
C GLU A 197 -1.84 3.98 -4.97
N ILE A 198 -0.58 4.06 -4.56
CA ILE A 198 0.03 5.20 -3.89
C ILE A 198 1.07 5.80 -4.85
N GLY A 199 0.69 6.87 -5.52
CA GLY A 199 1.50 7.45 -6.59
C GLY A 199 1.53 6.57 -7.85
N PHE A 200 2.63 6.61 -8.60
CA PHE A 200 2.70 5.99 -9.95
C PHE A 200 3.26 4.56 -9.98
N ASP A 201 4.07 4.17 -9.00
CA ASP A 201 4.85 2.91 -9.06
C ASP A 201 4.72 2.06 -7.77
N THR A 202 3.90 2.47 -6.81
CA THR A 202 3.77 1.80 -5.51
C THR A 202 2.31 1.52 -5.21
N GLY A 203 2.00 0.29 -4.83
CA GLY A 203 0.66 -0.10 -4.40
C GLY A 203 0.68 -0.86 -3.08
N LEU A 204 -0.44 -0.78 -2.35
CA LEU A 204 -0.75 -1.64 -1.22
C LEU A 204 -1.59 -2.81 -1.71
N TYR A 205 -1.09 -4.02 -1.49
CA TYR A 205 -1.74 -5.24 -1.93
C TYR A 205 -2.61 -5.80 -0.81
N PHE A 206 -3.86 -6.12 -1.12
CA PHE A 206 -4.84 -6.71 -0.22
C PHE A 206 -5.32 -8.05 -0.75
N SER A 207 -5.51 -9.01 0.16
CA SER A 207 -6.19 -10.26 -0.15
C SER A 207 -7.70 -10.00 -0.29
N LEU A 208 -8.31 -10.60 -1.31
CA LEU A 208 -9.77 -10.61 -1.48
C LEU A 208 -10.44 -11.86 -0.90
N ASN A 209 -9.65 -12.81 -0.39
CA ASN A 209 -10.14 -14.07 0.15
C ASN A 209 -10.67 -13.85 1.58
N GLN A 210 -11.83 -14.46 1.88
CA GLN A 210 -12.46 -14.49 3.20
C GLN A 210 -11.93 -15.63 4.07
#